data_AF-A0A1B6C559-F1
#
_entry.id   AF-A0A1B6C559-F1
#
_cell.length_a   1.000
_cell.length_b   1.000
_cell.length_c   1.000
_cell.angle_alpha   90.00
_cell.angle_beta   90.00
_cell.angle_gamma   90.00
#
_symmetry.space_group_name_H-M   'P 1'
#
loop_
_entity.id
_entity.type
_entity.pdbx_description
1 polymer ?
#
loop_
_entity_poly.entity_id
_entity_poly.type
_entity_poly.pdbx_seq_one_letter_code
_entity_poly.pdbx_strand_id
1 'polypeptide(L)'
;SELPWTSCDNAWNTVNCTPIFETANHSVSPAREFFERSVLEQHKSDGLNRLGPIKWSLAVCVMAVFILVYFSLWKGVRSTGKAVWVTALAPYIVLFILLFRGVSLPGADEGIRYYLTPQWHKLKSSKVWIDAASQIFFSLGPGFGTLLALSSYNKFNNNCYRDAILTSSI
;
A
#
# COMPACT_ATOMS: atom_id res chain seq x y z
N SER A 1 9.75 -21.92 -8.28
CA SER A 1 8.79 -21.50 -9.31
C SER A 1 9.14 -20.10 -9.79
N GLU A 2 8.99 -19.82 -11.07
CA GLU A 2 9.26 -18.50 -11.65
C GLU A 2 8.08 -17.54 -11.42
N LEU A 3 8.38 -16.25 -11.24
CA LEU A 3 7.36 -15.21 -11.01
C LEU A 3 6.89 -14.65 -12.36
N PRO A 4 5.59 -14.40 -12.56
CA PRO A 4 5.05 -14.03 -13.88
C PRO A 4 5.46 -12.61 -14.36
N TRP A 5 6.13 -11.83 -13.51
CA TRP A 5 6.62 -10.48 -13.81
C TRP A 5 8.13 -10.40 -14.03
N THR A 6 8.84 -11.53 -14.10
CA THR A 6 10.30 -11.56 -14.34
C THR A 6 10.68 -11.68 -15.81
N SER A 7 9.78 -12.21 -16.65
CA SER A 7 10.00 -12.43 -18.08
C SER A 7 8.97 -11.69 -18.96
N CYS A 8 9.32 -11.49 -20.23
CA CYS A 8 8.45 -10.90 -21.25
C CYS A 8 7.74 -11.97 -22.11
N ASP A 9 7.90 -13.26 -21.78
CA ASP A 9 7.41 -14.38 -22.59
C ASP A 9 5.98 -14.80 -22.22
N ASN A 10 5.10 -13.83 -21.93
CA ASN A 10 3.72 -14.10 -21.54
C ASN A 10 2.72 -13.53 -22.55
N ALA A 11 1.52 -14.12 -22.58
CA ALA A 11 0.47 -13.74 -23.53
C ALA A 11 -0.03 -12.28 -23.41
N TRP A 12 0.19 -11.64 -22.26
CA TRP A 12 -0.17 -10.24 -22.04
C TRP A 12 0.91 -9.25 -22.47
N ASN A 13 2.14 -9.72 -22.73
CA ASN A 13 3.27 -8.86 -23.03
C ASN A 13 3.20 -8.29 -24.45
N THR A 14 3.78 -7.11 -24.64
CA THR A 14 3.92 -6.48 -25.96
C THR A 14 5.35 -6.56 -26.49
N VAL A 15 5.53 -6.18 -27.76
CA VAL A 15 6.85 -6.08 -28.42
C VAL A 15 7.77 -5.07 -27.70
N ASN A 16 7.20 -4.12 -26.96
CA ASN A 16 7.96 -3.11 -26.24
C ASN A 16 8.42 -3.59 -24.85
N CYS A 17 8.08 -4.81 -24.44
CA CYS A 17 8.54 -5.39 -23.19
C CYS A 17 10.04 -5.68 -23.30
N THR A 18 10.86 -5.05 -22.46
CA THR A 18 12.29 -5.39 -22.37
C THR A 18 12.68 -5.78 -20.95
N PRO A 19 13.57 -6.78 -20.79
CA PRO A 19 14.18 -7.09 -19.51
C PRO A 19 14.90 -5.88 -18.92
N ILE A 20 14.97 -5.80 -17.58
CA ILE A 20 15.46 -4.63 -16.83
C ILE A 20 16.89 -4.19 -17.22
N PHE A 21 17.69 -5.08 -17.79
CA PHE A 21 19.07 -4.82 -18.20
C PHE A 21 19.24 -4.30 -19.63
N GLU A 22 18.17 -4.22 -20.42
CA GLU A 22 18.18 -3.74 -21.81
C GLU A 22 17.31 -2.48 -21.92
N THR A 23 17.96 -1.32 -22.02
CA THR A 23 17.28 -0.04 -22.19
C THR A 23 17.22 0.33 -23.67
N ALA A 24 16.01 0.41 -24.20
CA ALA A 24 15.71 0.94 -25.52
C ALA A 24 14.72 2.10 -25.41
N ASN A 25 14.69 2.99 -26.41
CA ASN A 25 13.69 4.05 -26.43
C ASN A 25 12.28 3.44 -26.52
N HIS A 26 11.38 3.87 -25.63
CA HIS A 26 10.01 3.36 -25.46
C HIS A 26 9.86 1.95 -24.87
N SER A 27 10.90 1.41 -24.21
CA SER A 27 10.80 0.13 -23.53
C SER A 27 9.97 0.17 -22.24
N VAL A 28 9.26 -0.92 -21.95
CA VAL A 28 8.45 -1.10 -20.74
C VAL A 28 8.92 -2.35 -19.99
N SER A 29 9.03 -2.28 -18.66
CA SER A 29 9.48 -3.42 -17.87
C SER A 29 8.41 -4.52 -17.78
N PRO A 30 8.81 -5.81 -17.65
CA PRO A 30 7.88 -6.93 -17.55
C PRO A 30 6.93 -6.79 -16.35
N ALA A 31 7.41 -6.25 -15.23
CA ALA A 31 6.57 -5.99 -14.06
C ALA A 31 5.50 -4.92 -14.29
N ARG A 32 5.83 -3.87 -15.05
CA ARG A 32 4.86 -2.83 -15.41
C ARG A 32 3.80 -3.40 -16.36
N GLU A 33 4.19 -4.13 -17.39
CA GLU A 33 3.22 -4.78 -18.28
C GLU A 33 2.37 -5.84 -17.58
N PHE A 34 2.97 -6.62 -16.67
CA PHE A 34 2.22 -7.56 -15.84
C PHE A 34 1.14 -6.82 -15.05
N PHE A 35 1.45 -5.69 -14.40
CA PHE A 35 0.46 -4.94 -13.64
C PHE A 35 -0.61 -4.29 -14.54
N GLU A 36 -0.21 -3.55 -15.57
CA GLU A 36 -1.14 -2.77 -16.41
C GLU A 36 -1.97 -3.66 -17.36
N ARG A 37 -1.36 -4.68 -17.95
CA ARG A 37 -1.98 -5.51 -19.00
C ARG A 37 -2.51 -6.82 -18.48
N SER A 38 -1.79 -7.49 -17.58
CA SER A 38 -2.29 -8.70 -16.94
C SER A 38 -3.22 -8.34 -15.79
N VAL A 39 -2.75 -7.77 -14.68
CA VAL A 39 -3.54 -7.56 -13.45
C VAL A 39 -4.73 -6.62 -13.65
N LEU A 40 -4.52 -5.44 -14.23
CA LEU A 40 -5.56 -4.42 -14.39
C LEU A 40 -6.35 -4.52 -15.70
N GLU A 41 -5.76 -5.09 -16.75
CA GLU A 41 -6.32 -5.07 -18.11
C GLU A 41 -6.68 -3.65 -18.63
N GLN A 42 -5.91 -2.64 -18.19
CA GLN A 42 -6.21 -1.23 -18.46
C GLN A 42 -6.26 -0.89 -19.95
N HIS A 43 -5.50 -1.62 -20.77
CA HIS A 43 -5.49 -1.49 -22.24
C HIS A 43 -6.82 -1.82 -22.92
N LYS A 44 -7.80 -2.41 -22.20
CA LYS A 44 -9.17 -2.65 -22.68
C LYS A 44 -10.12 -1.47 -22.45
N SER A 45 -9.63 -0.40 -21.82
CA SER A 45 -10.37 0.83 -21.55
C SER A 45 -9.85 1.97 -22.42
N ASP A 46 -10.79 2.77 -22.96
CA ASP A 46 -10.49 4.00 -23.69
C ASP A 46 -10.58 5.26 -22.79
N GLY A 47 -10.43 5.08 -21.47
CA GLY A 47 -10.53 6.14 -20.45
C GLY A 47 -11.77 6.03 -19.56
N LEU A 48 -11.98 7.04 -18.71
CA LEU A 48 -13.02 7.00 -17.67
C LEU A 48 -14.46 6.89 -18.22
N ASN A 49 -14.70 7.40 -19.43
CA ASN A 49 -16.01 7.29 -20.08
C ASN A 49 -16.29 5.88 -20.61
N ARG A 50 -15.25 5.05 -20.77
CA ARG A 50 -15.35 3.69 -21.30
C ARG A 50 -14.37 2.77 -20.58
N LEU A 51 -14.76 2.33 -19.39
CA LEU A 51 -13.94 1.54 -18.47
C LEU A 51 -13.61 0.12 -18.94
N GLY A 52 -14.28 -0.38 -19.99
CA GLY A 52 -14.08 -1.75 -20.47
C GLY A 52 -14.85 -2.80 -19.64
N PRO A 53 -14.60 -4.10 -19.89
CA PRO A 53 -15.29 -5.18 -19.20
C PRO A 53 -14.81 -5.37 -17.76
N ILE A 54 -15.66 -5.94 -16.89
CA ILE A 54 -15.26 -6.32 -15.54
C ILE A 54 -14.30 -7.49 -15.60
N LYS A 55 -13.13 -7.34 -14.97
CA LYS A 55 -12.19 -8.43 -14.80
C LYS A 55 -12.64 -9.38 -13.69
N TRP A 56 -13.10 -10.56 -14.08
CA TRP A 56 -13.69 -11.56 -13.17
C TRP A 56 -12.77 -11.99 -12.02
N SER A 57 -11.46 -12.17 -12.27
CA SER A 57 -10.56 -12.57 -11.19
C SER A 57 -10.47 -11.49 -10.10
N LEU A 58 -10.44 -10.20 -10.47
CA LEU A 58 -10.47 -9.11 -9.51
C LEU A 58 -11.81 -9.02 -8.80
N ALA A 59 -12.93 -9.23 -9.50
CA ALA A 59 -14.25 -9.26 -8.89
C ALA A 59 -14.36 -10.35 -7.80
N VAL A 60 -13.82 -11.55 -8.07
CA VAL A 60 -13.76 -12.64 -7.08
C VAL A 60 -12.82 -12.28 -5.92
N CYS A 61 -11.65 -11.69 -6.17
CA CYS A 61 -10.76 -11.22 -5.11
C CYS A 61 -11.43 -10.18 -4.20
N VAL A 62 -12.14 -9.21 -4.78
CA VAL A 62 -12.88 -8.19 -4.03
C VAL A 62 -14.02 -8.82 -3.22
N MET A 63 -14.78 -9.75 -3.81
CA MET A 63 -15.82 -10.49 -3.10
C MET A 63 -15.25 -11.26 -1.90
N ALA A 64 -14.09 -11.92 -2.06
CA ALA A 64 -13.41 -12.59 -0.96
C ALA A 64 -13.00 -11.61 0.15
N VAL A 65 -12.49 -10.43 -0.19
CA VAL A 65 -12.17 -9.36 0.79
C VAL A 65 -13.43 -8.93 1.55
N PHE A 66 -14.56 -8.69 0.87
CA PHE A 66 -15.80 -8.32 1.54
C PHE A 66 -16.32 -9.41 2.50
N ILE A 67 -16.20 -10.68 2.11
CA ILE A 67 -16.56 -11.80 2.99
C ILE A 67 -15.67 -11.81 4.25
N LEU A 68 -14.36 -11.61 4.10
CA LEU A 68 -13.43 -11.55 5.24
C LEU A 68 -13.73 -10.36 6.17
N VAL A 69 -14.00 -9.18 5.60
CA VAL A 69 -14.37 -7.98 6.37
C VAL A 69 -15.68 -8.22 7.10
N TYR A 70 -16.67 -8.80 6.43
CA TYR A 70 -17.97 -9.11 7.04
C TYR A 70 -17.82 -10.01 8.27
N PHE A 71 -17.09 -11.13 8.18
CA PHE A 71 -16.86 -12.00 9.35
C PHE A 71 -16.01 -11.33 10.44
N SER A 72 -15.09 -10.44 10.07
CA SER A 72 -14.29 -9.66 11.02
C SER A 72 -15.14 -8.64 11.81
N LEU A 73 -16.25 -8.16 11.23
CA LEU A 73 -17.15 -7.19 11.85
C LEU A 73 -18.41 -7.81 12.46
N TRP A 74 -18.81 -9.02 12.06
CA TRP A 74 -20.12 -9.61 12.41
C TRP A 74 -20.44 -9.55 13.90
N LYS A 75 -19.52 -9.99 14.78
CA LYS A 75 -19.75 -9.95 16.24
C LYS A 75 -19.30 -8.65 16.91
N GLY A 76 -19.23 -7.56 16.15
CA GLY A 76 -18.77 -6.24 16.58
C GLY A 76 -17.31 -6.22 17.06
N VAL A 77 -17.00 -5.30 17.96
CA VAL A 77 -15.63 -5.03 18.44
C VAL A 77 -14.93 -6.24 19.06
N ARG A 78 -15.67 -7.25 19.53
CA ARG A 78 -15.09 -8.50 20.04
C ARG A 78 -14.49 -9.37 18.93
N SER A 79 -15.13 -9.44 17.76
CA SER A 79 -14.59 -10.15 16.59
C SER A 79 -13.46 -9.36 15.97
N THR A 80 -13.69 -8.06 15.79
CA THR A 80 -12.72 -7.14 15.19
C THR A 80 -11.43 -7.08 15.99
N GLY A 81 -11.52 -7.01 17.32
CA GLY A 81 -10.35 -7.03 18.19
C GLY A 81 -9.50 -8.28 18.01
N LYS A 82 -10.10 -9.46 17.76
CA LYS A 82 -9.36 -10.70 17.47
C LYS A 82 -8.68 -10.68 16.10
N ALA A 83 -9.37 -10.18 15.08
CA ALA A 83 -8.80 -10.05 13.73
C ALA A 83 -7.61 -9.08 13.71
N VAL A 84 -7.71 -7.98 14.46
CA VAL A 84 -6.67 -6.94 14.56
C VAL A 84 -5.35 -7.48 15.14
N TRP A 85 -5.37 -8.47 16.03
CA TRP A 85 -4.13 -9.11 16.50
C TRP A 85 -3.28 -9.67 15.36
N VAL A 86 -3.89 -10.16 14.28
CA VAL A 86 -3.17 -10.63 13.10
C VAL A 86 -2.89 -9.48 12.15
N THR A 87 -3.93 -8.72 11.78
CA THR A 87 -3.84 -7.72 10.70
C THR A 87 -3.00 -6.50 11.06
N ALA A 88 -2.90 -6.14 12.35
CA ALA A 88 -2.04 -5.04 12.79
C ALA A 88 -0.59 -5.49 13.05
N LEU A 89 -0.36 -6.74 13.51
CA LEU A 89 1.00 -7.21 13.84
C LEU A 89 1.76 -7.78 12.64
N ALA A 90 1.08 -8.50 11.74
CA ALA A 90 1.72 -9.13 10.59
C ALA A 90 2.51 -8.15 9.70
N PRO A 91 2.02 -6.92 9.42
CA PRO A 91 2.79 -5.94 8.66
C PRO A 91 4.13 -5.60 9.31
N TYR A 92 4.21 -5.45 10.63
CA TYR A 92 5.49 -5.16 11.32
C TYR A 92 6.49 -6.31 11.17
N ILE A 93 6.03 -7.56 11.24
CA ILE A 93 6.88 -8.75 11.02
C ILE A 93 7.42 -8.75 9.59
N VAL A 94 6.56 -8.50 8.59
CA VAL A 94 6.96 -8.45 7.18
C VAL A 94 7.92 -7.29 6.94
N LEU A 95 7.64 -6.10 7.46
CA LEU A 95 8.53 -4.94 7.36
C LEU A 95 9.90 -5.22 7.98
N PHE A 96 9.93 -5.89 9.14
CA PHE A 96 11.17 -6.29 9.77
C PHE A 96 11.99 -7.23 8.88
N ILE A 97 11.37 -8.29 8.31
CA ILE A 97 12.04 -9.21 7.38
C ILE A 97 12.53 -8.47 6.13
N LEU A 98 11.69 -7.61 5.54
CA LEU A 98 12.04 -6.82 4.36
C LEU A 98 13.14 -5.81 4.65
N LEU A 99 13.21 -5.24 5.86
CA LEU A 99 14.28 -4.35 6.29
C LEU A 99 15.61 -5.09 6.30
N PHE A 100 15.72 -6.23 7.00
CA PHE A 100 16.95 -7.02 7.03
C PHE A 100 17.36 -7.50 5.63
N ARG A 101 16.39 -7.95 4.84
CA ARG A 101 16.68 -8.35 3.46
C ARG A 101 17.15 -7.16 2.62
N GLY A 102 16.51 -6.01 2.75
CA GLY A 102 16.83 -4.78 2.04
C GLY A 102 18.24 -4.29 2.34
N VAL A 103 18.61 -4.17 3.62
CA VAL A 103 19.95 -3.71 4.02
C VAL A 103 21.06 -4.72 3.72
N SER A 104 20.73 -6.00 3.53
CA SER A 104 21.69 -7.04 3.13
C SER A 104 22.03 -7.04 1.63
N LEU A 105 21.27 -6.31 0.81
CA LEU A 105 21.47 -6.28 -0.64
C LEU A 105 22.55 -5.27 -1.05
N PRO A 106 23.32 -5.55 -2.11
CA PRO A 106 24.28 -4.59 -2.65
C PRO A 106 23.56 -3.35 -3.16
N GLY A 107 24.13 -2.16 -2.91
CA GLY A 107 23.56 -0.86 -3.30
C GLY A 107 22.48 -0.32 -2.34
N ALA A 108 22.23 -0.98 -1.20
CA ALA A 108 21.27 -0.49 -0.21
C ALA A 108 21.67 0.88 0.38
N ASP A 109 22.97 1.14 0.51
CA ASP A 109 23.52 2.40 1.02
C ASP A 109 23.18 3.60 0.12
N GLU A 110 23.18 3.42 -1.20
CA GLU A 110 22.78 4.45 -2.16
C GLU A 110 21.31 4.82 -1.97
N GLY A 111 20.43 3.84 -1.82
CA GLY A 111 19.01 4.04 -1.57
C GLY A 111 18.74 4.75 -0.24
N ILE A 112 19.42 4.35 0.84
CA ILE A 112 19.31 4.98 2.15
C ILE A 112 19.81 6.43 2.09
N ARG A 113 20.94 6.67 1.42
CA ARG A 113 21.49 8.01 1.24
C ARG A 113 20.54 8.89 0.44
N TYR A 114 19.96 8.39 -0.65
CA TYR A 114 18.99 9.13 -1.44
C TYR A 114 17.75 9.51 -0.62
N TYR A 115 17.23 8.60 0.20
CA TYR A 115 16.05 8.85 1.05
C TYR A 115 16.31 9.87 2.16
N LEU A 116 17.46 9.78 2.85
CA LEU A 116 17.73 10.56 4.07
C LEU A 116 18.50 11.87 3.82
N THR A 117 19.06 12.11 2.64
CA THR A 117 19.85 13.34 2.38
C THR A 117 18.91 14.57 2.35
N PRO A 118 19.03 15.50 3.32
CA PRO A 118 18.10 16.62 3.43
C PRO A 118 18.36 17.67 2.35
N GLN A 119 17.28 18.17 1.74
CA GLN A 119 17.32 19.25 0.76
C GLN A 119 16.69 20.52 1.35
N TRP A 120 17.43 21.23 2.20
CA TRP A 120 16.94 22.36 2.99
C TRP A 120 16.25 23.47 2.19
N HIS A 121 16.69 23.73 0.96
CA HIS A 121 16.08 24.74 0.10
C HIS A 121 14.60 24.45 -0.22
N LYS A 122 14.19 23.16 -0.20
CA LYS A 122 12.80 22.76 -0.46
C LYS A 122 11.84 23.18 0.65
N LEU A 123 12.33 23.32 1.90
CA LEU A 123 11.48 23.76 3.03
C LEU A 123 10.94 25.19 2.87
N LYS A 124 11.54 25.99 1.99
CA LYS A 124 11.04 27.33 1.63
C LYS A 124 9.78 27.27 0.75
N SER A 125 9.48 26.12 0.14
CA SER A 125 8.29 25.93 -0.67
C SER A 125 7.07 25.63 0.22
N SER A 126 5.99 26.38 0.02
CA SER A 126 4.70 26.12 0.68
C SER A 126 4.15 24.73 0.36
N LYS A 127 4.45 24.19 -0.82
CA LYS A 127 3.99 22.86 -1.24
C LYS A 127 4.45 21.75 -0.28
N VAL A 128 5.70 21.80 0.19
CA VAL A 128 6.23 20.80 1.12
C VAL A 128 5.44 20.77 2.43
N TRP A 129 5.00 21.93 2.92
CA TRP A 129 4.19 22.03 4.14
C TRP A 129 2.75 21.57 3.94
N ILE A 130 2.17 21.85 2.76
CA ILE A 130 0.84 21.32 2.39
C ILE A 130 0.90 19.79 2.32
N ASP A 131 1.88 19.24 1.61
CA ASP A 131 2.05 17.80 1.47
C ASP A 131 2.29 17.14 2.84
N ALA A 132 3.11 17.75 3.72
CA ALA A 132 3.34 17.26 5.08
C ALA A 132 2.08 17.29 5.96
N ALA A 133 1.30 18.38 5.91
CA ALA A 133 0.06 18.50 6.66
C ALA A 133 -0.99 17.48 6.17
N SER A 134 -1.13 17.32 4.85
CA SER A 134 -1.99 16.29 4.26
C SER A 134 -1.54 14.89 4.67
N GLN A 135 -0.24 14.60 4.65
CA GLN A 135 0.30 13.30 5.07
C GLN A 135 -0.07 12.98 6.52
N ILE A 136 0.17 13.90 7.47
CA ILE A 136 -0.15 13.67 8.89
C ILE A 136 -1.66 13.52 9.09
N PHE A 137 -2.47 14.36 8.44
CA PHE A 137 -3.93 14.30 8.53
C PHE A 137 -4.49 12.96 8.04
N PHE A 138 -4.09 12.51 6.85
CA PHE A 138 -4.59 11.24 6.31
C PHE A 138 -3.95 10.01 6.96
N SER A 139 -2.74 10.12 7.50
CA SER A 139 -2.08 9.02 8.22
C SER A 139 -2.72 8.74 9.58
N LEU A 140 -3.11 9.77 10.34
CA LEU A 140 -3.78 9.61 11.64
C LEU A 140 -5.31 9.49 11.52
N GLY A 141 -5.89 10.07 10.46
CA GLY A 141 -7.32 10.02 10.17
C GLY A 141 -8.26 10.65 11.21
N PRO A 142 -7.93 11.80 11.84
CA PRO A 142 -8.88 12.47 12.72
C PRO A 142 -10.10 12.95 11.92
N GLY A 143 -11.27 12.96 12.55
CA GLY A 143 -12.51 13.47 11.93
C GLY A 143 -13.29 12.47 11.07
N PHE A 144 -12.75 11.29 10.76
CA PHE A 144 -13.47 10.25 10.01
C PHE A 144 -14.47 9.43 10.85
N GLY A 145 -14.62 9.74 12.14
CA GLY A 145 -15.55 9.05 13.04
C GLY A 145 -15.08 7.67 13.53
N THR A 146 -14.10 7.04 12.89
CA THR A 146 -13.55 5.73 13.31
C THR A 146 -12.96 5.77 14.71
N LEU A 147 -12.11 6.76 15.02
CA LEU A 147 -11.52 6.92 16.35
C LEU A 147 -12.59 7.20 17.41
N LEU A 148 -13.61 8.00 17.07
CA LEU A 148 -14.75 8.27 17.97
C LEU A 148 -15.53 7.00 18.28
N ALA A 149 -15.86 6.20 17.26
CA ALA A 149 -16.56 4.94 17.42
C ALA A 149 -15.76 3.94 18.28
N LEU A 150 -14.46 3.79 18.03
CA LEU A 150 -13.59 2.92 18.82
C LEU A 150 -13.49 3.40 20.28
N SER A 151 -13.33 4.70 20.48
CA SER A 151 -13.27 5.31 21.83
C SER A 151 -14.56 5.09 22.62
N SER A 152 -15.72 5.01 21.97
CA SER A 152 -17.02 4.81 22.63
C SER A 152 -17.14 3.46 23.35
N TYR A 153 -16.30 2.48 22.99
CA TYR A 153 -16.23 1.16 23.64
C TYR A 153 -15.22 1.08 24.79
N ASN A 154 -14.45 2.14 25.05
CA ASN A 154 -13.50 2.17 26.16
C ASN A 154 -14.20 2.32 27.51
N LYS A 155 -13.51 1.92 28.58
CA LYS A 155 -13.95 2.19 29.95
C LYS A 155 -13.99 3.70 30.19
N PHE A 156 -14.96 4.17 30.98
CA PHE A 156 -15.13 5.59 31.27
C PHE A 156 -13.89 6.26 31.89
N ASN A 157 -13.20 5.56 32.79
CA ASN A 157 -11.97 6.04 33.43
C ASN A 157 -10.68 5.59 32.70
N ASN A 158 -10.75 5.23 31.41
CA ASN A 158 -9.57 4.87 30.62
C ASN A 158 -8.70 6.12 30.36
N ASN A 159 -7.37 5.97 30.45
CA ASN A 159 -6.45 7.06 30.15
C ASN A 159 -6.28 7.23 28.63
N CYS A 160 -7.27 7.87 27.99
CA CYS A 160 -7.27 8.11 26.55
C CYS A 160 -6.12 9.03 26.08
N TYR A 161 -5.61 9.89 26.95
CA TYR A 161 -4.48 10.77 26.64
C TYR A 161 -3.20 9.96 26.36
N ARG A 162 -2.91 8.97 27.22
CA ARG A 162 -1.78 8.06 27.03
C ARG A 162 -1.93 7.25 25.74
N ASP A 163 -3.12 6.72 25.49
CA ASP A 163 -3.40 5.89 24.31
C ASP A 163 -3.24 6.69 23.01
N ALA A 164 -3.69 7.95 23.00
CA ALA A 164 -3.54 8.84 21.85
C ALA A 164 -2.06 9.14 21.55
N ILE A 165 -1.26 9.51 22.57
CA ILE A 165 0.17 9.77 22.38
C ILE A 165 0.89 8.53 21.86
N LEU A 166 0.63 7.37 22.46
CA LEU A 166 1.27 6.13 22.04
C LEU A 166 0.95 5.80 20.58
N THR A 167 -0.34 5.86 20.22
CA THR A 167 -0.81 5.54 18.86
C THR A 167 -0.27 6.52 17.82
N SER A 168 -0.08 7.80 18.15
CA SER A 168 0.51 8.77 17.22
C SER A 168 2.04 8.71 17.11
N SER A 169 2.72 8.05 18.06
CA SER A 169 4.19 7.96 18.10
C SER A 169 4.75 6.72 17.39
N ILE A 170 3.91 5.72 17.14
CA ILE A 170 4.24 4.46 16.47
C ILE A 170 3.86 4.58 14.99
#